data_AF-A0A6N8IZS2-F1
#
_entry.id   AF-A0A6N8IZS2-F1
#
_cell.length_a   1.000
_cell.length_b   1.000
_cell.length_c   1.000
_cell.angle_alpha   90.00
_cell.angle_beta   90.00
_cell.angle_gamma   90.00
#
_symmetry.space_group_name_H-M   'P 1'
#
loop_
_entity.id
_entity.type
_entity.pdbx_description
1 polymer ?
#
loop_
_entity_poly.entity_id
_entity_poly.type
_entity_poly.pdbx_seq_one_letter_code
_entity_poly.pdbx_strand_id
1 'polypeptide(L)'
;MKKLATKEAVFAACDELHAQGVEPTLRRLQARTGGSYSSIGPELEKWNEERNAAPPPPEIAARTDRFARVLWRAAKEEADRQVQQLRQAAQTQVQKATSELTFAQEHIGQLERQGEQLQQQLTIALQTIERERSHGHFLTQRLDRLEAQNSQVTQALELARTQAQEQLARAATLEGQCESLRQQLLDAMARLQGTQPAPKQRRNAAT
;
A
#
# COMPACT_ATOMS: atom_id res chain seq x y z
N MET A 1 67.15 51.09 8.20
CA MET A 1 65.69 51.04 8.00
C MET A 1 65.04 52.12 8.85
N LYS A 2 64.40 53.12 8.21
CA LYS A 2 63.70 54.24 8.88
C LYS A 2 62.38 53.69 9.44
N LYS A 3 62.25 53.57 10.77
CA LYS A 3 60.97 53.21 11.40
C LYS A 3 59.96 54.33 11.14
N LEU A 4 58.80 53.97 10.59
CA LEU A 4 57.66 54.86 10.44
C LEU A 4 57.04 55.13 11.82
N ALA A 5 56.79 56.39 12.15
CA ALA A 5 55.96 56.77 13.29
C ALA A 5 54.51 56.37 13.01
N THR A 6 54.08 55.19 13.45
CA THR A 6 52.66 54.87 13.56
C THR A 6 52.05 55.57 14.77
N LYS A 7 50.75 55.89 14.73
CA LYS A 7 50.02 56.52 15.85
C LYS A 7 50.28 55.80 17.17
N GLU A 8 50.13 54.48 17.17
CA GLU A 8 50.35 53.61 18.33
C GLU A 8 51.77 53.73 18.90
N ALA A 9 52.80 53.85 18.03
CA ALA A 9 54.18 54.01 18.47
C ALA A 9 54.45 55.38 19.09
N VAL A 10 53.82 56.44 18.57
CA VAL A 10 53.90 57.79 19.15
C VAL A 10 53.22 57.83 20.52
N PHE A 11 52.03 57.26 20.64
CA PHE A 11 51.28 57.20 21.90
C PHE A 11 52.03 56.39 22.97
N ALA A 12 52.50 55.20 22.64
CA ALA A 12 53.30 54.38 23.57
C ALA A 12 54.57 55.11 24.02
N ALA A 13 55.27 55.80 23.11
CA ALA A 13 56.45 56.59 23.46
C ALA A 13 56.12 57.80 24.34
N CYS A 14 54.97 58.46 24.14
CA CYS A 14 54.48 59.51 25.02
C CYS A 14 54.19 58.97 26.44
N ASP A 15 53.52 57.82 26.53
CA ASP A 15 53.19 57.17 27.80
C ASP A 15 54.44 56.74 28.56
N GLU A 16 55.43 56.15 27.88
CA GLU A 16 56.71 55.78 28.49
C GLU A 16 57.51 56.99 28.99
N LEU A 17 57.62 58.05 28.17
CA LEU A 17 58.32 59.27 28.57
C LEU A 17 57.62 59.90 29.77
N HIS A 18 56.30 59.94 29.74
CA HIS A 18 55.53 60.47 30.83
C HIS A 18 55.64 59.63 32.12
N ALA A 19 55.58 58.30 32.03
CA ALA A 19 55.75 57.39 33.17
C ALA A 19 57.13 57.53 33.83
N GLN A 20 58.13 57.96 33.05
CA GLN A 20 59.47 58.30 33.54
C GLN A 20 59.57 59.71 34.15
N GLY A 21 58.46 60.45 34.24
CA GLY A 21 58.41 61.83 34.71
C GLY A 21 58.97 62.86 33.73
N VAL A 22 59.13 62.49 32.45
CA VAL A 22 59.76 63.30 31.42
C VAL A 22 58.72 63.80 30.43
N GLU A 23 58.70 65.11 30.16
CA GLU A 23 57.74 65.69 29.22
C GLU A 23 57.96 65.18 27.78
N PRO A 24 56.94 64.62 27.12
CA PRO A 24 57.01 64.13 25.74
C PRO A 24 57.10 65.30 24.74
N THR A 25 58.31 65.76 24.44
CA THR A 25 58.53 66.77 23.41
C THR A 25 58.73 66.14 22.04
N LEU A 26 58.40 66.87 20.98
CA LEU A 26 58.57 66.44 19.58
C LEU A 26 59.97 65.86 19.31
N ARG A 27 61.02 66.48 19.86
CA ARG A 27 62.42 66.05 19.72
C ARG A 27 62.70 64.70 20.40
N ARG A 28 62.11 64.48 21.58
CA ARG A 28 62.28 63.22 22.34
C ARG A 28 61.50 62.08 21.71
N LEU A 29 60.30 62.37 21.19
CA LEU A 29 59.49 61.42 20.46
C LEU A 29 60.17 61.01 19.17
N GLN A 30 60.67 61.97 18.38
CA GLN A 30 61.42 61.68 17.15
C GLN A 30 62.63 60.78 17.41
N ALA A 31 63.36 60.99 18.51
CA ALA A 31 64.50 60.16 18.88
C ALA A 31 64.13 58.71 19.21
N ARG A 32 62.89 58.44 19.66
CA ARG A 32 62.40 57.10 20.02
C ARG A 32 61.64 56.40 18.90
N THR A 33 60.73 57.09 18.24
CA THR A 33 59.81 56.50 17.25
C THR A 33 60.33 56.60 15.82
N GLY A 34 61.24 57.54 15.54
CA GLY A 34 61.60 57.93 14.18
C GLY A 34 60.46 58.68 13.47
N GLY A 35 60.73 59.30 12.32
CA GLY A 35 59.72 60.06 11.56
C GLY A 35 59.95 61.57 11.52
N SER A 36 59.17 62.30 10.71
CA SER A 36 59.24 63.76 10.63
C SER A 36 58.37 64.40 11.70
N TYR A 37 58.76 65.60 12.14
CA TYR A 37 58.00 66.40 13.10
C TYR A 37 56.54 66.66 12.65
N SER A 38 56.31 66.76 11.34
CA SER A 38 54.97 66.89 10.74
C SER A 38 54.06 65.67 10.96
N SER A 39 54.63 64.49 11.18
CA SER A 39 53.86 63.25 11.44
C SER A 39 53.64 63.01 12.94
N ILE A 40 54.57 63.47 13.79
CA ILE A 40 54.49 63.28 15.25
C ILE A 40 53.64 64.37 15.90
N GLY A 41 53.70 65.62 15.40
CA GLY A 41 52.99 66.78 15.94
C GLY A 41 51.50 66.54 16.18
N PRO A 42 50.72 66.14 15.15
CA PRO A 42 49.28 65.92 15.30
C PRO A 42 48.93 64.80 16.28
N GLU A 43 49.76 63.76 16.37
CA GLU A 43 49.51 62.62 17.27
C GLU A 43 49.92 62.93 18.72
N LEU A 44 50.94 63.75 18.93
CA LEU A 44 51.28 64.31 20.24
C LEU A 44 50.17 65.23 20.77
N GLU A 45 49.61 66.06 19.90
CA GLU A 45 48.49 66.95 20.24
C GLU A 45 47.25 66.15 20.64
N LYS A 46 46.86 65.14 19.84
CA LYS A 46 45.76 64.22 20.18
C LYS A 46 46.00 63.45 21.48
N TRP A 47 47.21 62.93 21.71
CA TRP A 47 47.55 62.26 22.97
C TRP A 47 47.40 63.20 24.17
N ASN A 48 47.84 64.46 24.01
CA ASN A 48 47.72 65.47 25.05
C ASN A 48 46.26 65.90 25.29
N GLU A 49 45.45 65.99 24.23
CA GLU A 49 44.00 66.24 24.31
C GLU A 49 43.26 65.09 25.01
N GLU A 50 43.51 63.84 24.62
CA GLU A 50 42.89 62.65 25.23
C GLU A 50 43.24 62.51 26.71
N ARG A 51 44.47 62.88 27.08
CA ARG A 51 44.97 62.83 28.46
C ARG A 51 44.46 63.97 29.34
N ASN A 52 44.38 65.19 28.79
CA ASN A 52 43.93 66.37 29.53
C ASN A 52 42.41 66.57 29.44
N ALA A 53 41.69 65.65 28.78
CA ALA A 53 40.25 65.60 28.84
C ALA A 53 39.83 65.46 30.31
N ALA A 54 39.24 66.53 30.85
CA ALA A 54 38.76 66.52 32.22
C ALA A 54 37.71 65.39 32.36
N PRO A 55 37.80 64.54 33.40
CA PRO A 55 36.78 63.54 33.62
C PRO A 55 35.42 64.24 33.77
N PRO A 56 34.34 63.65 33.25
CA PRO A 56 33.03 64.23 33.42
C PRO A 56 32.75 64.40 34.93
N PRO A 57 32.04 65.48 35.34
CA PRO A 57 31.65 65.67 36.71
C PRO A 57 31.04 64.39 37.31
N PRO A 58 31.38 64.03 38.56
CA PRO A 58 30.98 62.76 39.17
C PRO A 58 29.46 62.56 39.17
N GLU A 59 28.70 63.65 39.26
CA GLU A 59 27.23 63.62 39.14
C GLU A 59 26.73 63.17 37.76
N ILE A 60 27.39 63.62 36.68
CA ILE A 60 27.05 63.24 35.31
C ILE A 60 27.43 61.78 35.08
N ALA A 61 28.62 61.35 35.52
CA ALA A 61 29.07 59.96 35.42
C ALA A 61 28.14 59.00 36.19
N ALA A 62 27.71 59.36 37.41
CA ALA A 62 26.77 58.55 38.19
C ALA A 62 25.38 58.46 37.53
N ARG A 63 24.91 59.55 36.90
CA ARG A 63 23.63 59.57 36.17
C ARG A 63 23.67 58.73 34.91
N THR A 64 24.74 58.79 34.12
CA THR A 64 24.90 57.97 32.90
C THR A 64 25.02 56.50 33.24
N ASP A 65 25.78 56.14 34.28
CA ASP A 65 25.91 54.76 34.74
C ASP A 65 24.58 54.19 35.28
N ARG A 66 23.80 55.00 36.02
CA ARG A 66 22.44 54.63 36.42
C ARG A 66 21.52 54.44 35.21
N PHE A 67 21.56 55.35 34.24
CA PHE A 67 20.75 55.26 33.02
C PHE A 67 21.11 54.01 32.20
N ALA A 68 22.40 53.74 32.02
CA ALA A 68 22.89 52.55 31.31
C ALA A 68 22.39 51.25 31.96
N ARG A 69 22.42 51.17 33.30
CA ARG A 69 21.86 50.02 34.04
C ARG A 69 20.36 49.85 33.85
N VAL A 70 19.59 50.94 33.86
CA VAL A 70 18.14 50.91 33.65
C VAL A 70 17.82 50.48 32.21
N LEU A 71 18.51 51.05 31.22
CA LEU A 71 18.34 50.70 29.82
C LEU A 71 18.70 49.23 29.57
N TRP A 72 19.82 48.76 30.12
CA TRP A 72 20.24 47.37 30.02
C TRP A 72 19.21 46.42 30.65
N ARG A 73 18.69 46.74 31.84
CA ARG A 73 17.65 45.94 32.49
C ARG A 73 16.39 45.87 31.64
N ALA A 74 15.91 47.01 31.13
CA ALA A 74 14.72 47.06 30.29
C ALA A 74 14.90 46.27 28.98
N ALA A 75 16.07 46.40 28.33
CA ALA A 75 16.40 45.64 27.13
C ALA A 75 16.46 44.13 27.41
N LYS A 76 17.05 43.73 28.55
CA LYS A 76 17.11 42.34 28.96
C LYS A 76 15.73 41.76 29.28
N GLU A 77 14.90 42.50 30.02
CA GLU A 77 13.53 42.08 30.35
C GLU A 77 12.67 41.93 29.09
N GLU A 78 12.81 42.82 28.11
CA GLU A 78 12.11 42.71 26.83
C GLU A 78 12.62 41.53 26.00
N ALA A 79 13.95 41.32 25.93
CA ALA A 79 14.52 40.17 25.24
C ALA A 79 14.08 38.84 25.89
N ASP A 80 14.08 38.76 27.22
CA ASP A 80 13.61 37.60 27.97
C ASP A 80 12.11 37.35 27.68
N ARG A 81 11.29 38.40 27.63
CA ARG A 81 9.87 38.31 27.27
C ARG A 81 9.67 37.76 25.86
N GLN A 82 10.41 38.27 24.88
CA GLN A 82 10.32 37.80 23.49
C GLN A 82 10.76 36.34 23.36
N VAL A 83 11.84 35.94 24.05
CA VAL A 83 12.30 34.54 24.08
C VAL A 83 11.23 33.63 24.69
N GLN A 84 10.59 34.05 25.79
CA GLN A 84 9.53 33.26 26.41
C GLN A 84 8.30 33.13 25.50
N GLN A 85 7.88 34.22 24.84
CA GLN A 85 6.78 34.19 23.88
C GLN A 85 7.09 33.25 22.70
N LEU A 86 8.30 33.31 22.14
CA LEU A 86 8.71 32.42 21.06
C LEU A 86 8.74 30.96 21.51
N ARG A 87 9.24 30.67 22.71
CA ARG A 87 9.23 29.32 23.29
C ARG A 87 7.82 28.78 23.46
N GLN A 88 6.90 29.59 23.99
CA GLN A 88 5.50 29.19 24.17
C GLN A 88 4.80 28.95 22.81
N ALA A 89 5.04 29.81 21.83
CA ALA A 89 4.51 29.64 20.48
C ALA A 89 5.04 28.35 19.82
N ALA A 90 6.36 28.12 19.90
CA ALA A 90 7.00 26.91 19.38
C ALA A 90 6.48 25.65 20.08
N GLN A 91 6.35 25.66 21.41
CA GLN A 91 5.81 24.53 22.17
C GLN A 91 4.37 24.24 21.77
N THR A 92 3.55 25.26 21.56
CA THR A 92 2.16 25.11 21.09
C THR A 92 2.13 24.51 19.68
N GLN A 93 3.01 24.94 18.77
CA GLN A 93 3.10 24.38 17.43
C GLN A 93 3.56 22.92 17.44
N VAL A 94 4.56 22.59 18.27
CA VAL A 94 5.03 21.19 18.42
C VAL A 94 3.92 20.31 18.96
N GLN A 95 3.17 20.77 19.97
CA GLN A 95 2.03 20.02 20.50
C GLN A 95 0.94 19.78 19.44
N LYS A 96 0.59 20.80 18.66
CA LYS A 96 -0.37 20.67 17.56
C LYS A 96 0.11 19.68 16.50
N ALA A 97 1.32 19.85 15.99
CA ALA A 97 1.91 18.95 15.00
C ALA A 97 2.00 17.51 15.51
N THR A 98 2.35 17.32 16.79
CA THR A 98 2.38 15.98 17.40
C THR A 98 0.98 15.38 17.46
N SER A 99 -0.04 16.15 17.87
CA SER A 99 -1.42 15.66 17.93
C SER A 99 -2.00 15.32 16.55
N GLU A 100 -1.67 16.12 15.53
CA GLU A 100 -2.06 15.88 14.14
C GLU A 100 -1.36 14.63 13.60
N LEU A 101 -0.07 14.45 13.93
CA LEU A 101 0.70 13.26 13.55
C LEU A 101 0.10 12.00 14.18
N THR A 102 -0.21 12.02 15.48
CA THR A 102 -0.80 10.87 16.17
C THR A 102 -2.17 10.51 15.57
N PHE A 103 -3.01 11.52 15.31
CA PHE A 103 -4.30 11.31 14.68
C PHE A 103 -4.16 10.71 13.26
N ALA A 104 -3.23 11.25 12.46
CA ALA A 104 -2.96 10.73 11.13
C ALA A 104 -2.45 9.27 11.17
N GLN A 105 -1.58 8.93 12.12
CA GLN A 105 -1.07 7.57 12.31
C GLN A 105 -2.18 6.59 12.71
N GLU A 106 -3.07 6.98 13.62
CA GLU A 106 -4.22 6.17 14.01
C GLU A 106 -5.16 5.92 12.83
N HIS A 107 -5.42 6.96 12.04
CA HIS A 107 -6.27 6.87 10.86
C HIS A 107 -5.63 6.00 9.76
N ILE A 108 -4.33 6.14 9.52
CA ILE A 108 -3.57 5.26 8.61
C ILE A 108 -3.69 3.80 9.09
N GLY A 109 -3.45 3.52 10.37
CA GLY A 109 -3.56 2.17 10.92
C GLY A 109 -4.99 1.61 10.88
N GLN A 110 -6.02 2.46 10.89
CA GLN A 110 -7.41 2.03 10.64
C GLN A 110 -7.63 1.66 9.16
N LEU A 111 -7.17 2.50 8.23
CA LEU A 111 -7.29 2.26 6.80
C LEU A 111 -6.51 1.01 6.35
N GLU A 112 -5.32 0.79 6.90
CA GLU A 112 -4.52 -0.42 6.63
C GLU A 112 -5.27 -1.68 7.07
N ARG A 113 -5.83 -1.69 8.28
CA ARG A 113 -6.67 -2.81 8.77
C ARG A 113 -7.90 -3.04 7.89
N GLN A 114 -8.56 -1.99 7.42
CA GLN A 114 -9.68 -2.11 6.48
C GLN A 114 -9.22 -2.68 5.14
N GLY A 115 -8.06 -2.24 4.64
CA GLY A 115 -7.44 -2.78 3.43
C GLY A 115 -7.14 -4.28 3.54
N GLU A 116 -6.52 -4.70 4.64
CA GLU A 116 -6.26 -6.12 4.93
C GLU A 116 -7.56 -6.94 5.00
N GLN A 117 -8.59 -6.43 5.68
CA GLN A 117 -9.89 -7.09 5.77
C GLN A 117 -10.55 -7.26 4.39
N LEU A 118 -10.56 -6.20 3.58
CA LEU A 118 -11.11 -6.26 2.21
C LEU A 118 -10.33 -7.23 1.33
N GLN A 119 -9.00 -7.26 1.46
CA GLN A 119 -8.15 -8.18 0.70
C GLN A 119 -8.37 -9.65 1.11
N GLN A 120 -8.59 -9.92 2.39
CA GLN A 120 -8.99 -11.24 2.89
C GLN A 120 -10.37 -11.63 2.35
N GLN A 121 -11.35 -10.74 2.41
CA GLN A 121 -12.69 -10.97 1.88
C GLN A 121 -12.67 -11.26 0.37
N LEU A 122 -11.89 -10.49 -0.39
CA LEU A 122 -11.71 -10.70 -1.83
C LEU A 122 -11.09 -12.08 -2.11
N THR A 123 -10.08 -12.47 -1.35
CA THR A 123 -9.44 -13.78 -1.49
C THR A 123 -10.44 -14.91 -1.25
N ILE A 124 -11.24 -14.82 -0.19
CA ILE A 124 -12.28 -15.79 0.12
C ILE A 124 -13.34 -15.84 -0.99
N ALA A 125 -13.79 -14.68 -1.47
CA ALA A 125 -14.78 -14.60 -2.55
C ALA A 125 -14.27 -15.26 -3.84
N LEU A 126 -13.01 -15.00 -4.23
CA LEU A 126 -12.40 -15.63 -5.40
C LEU A 126 -12.29 -17.15 -5.25
N GLN A 127 -11.92 -17.65 -4.07
CA GLN A 127 -11.89 -19.08 -3.79
C GLN A 127 -13.28 -19.72 -3.86
N THR A 128 -14.31 -19.03 -3.38
CA THR A 128 -15.70 -19.50 -3.47
C THR A 128 -16.15 -19.57 -4.92
N ILE A 129 -15.90 -18.52 -5.72
CA ILE A 129 -16.23 -18.51 -7.15
C ILE A 129 -15.55 -19.67 -7.87
N GLU A 130 -14.29 -19.95 -7.58
CA GLU A 130 -13.56 -21.05 -8.22
C GLU A 130 -14.13 -22.42 -7.83
N ARG A 131 -14.51 -22.61 -6.56
CA ARG A 131 -15.19 -23.82 -6.10
C ARG A 131 -16.55 -24.00 -6.78
N GLU A 132 -17.34 -22.94 -6.88
CA GLU A 132 -18.64 -22.99 -7.55
C GLU A 132 -18.50 -23.27 -9.05
N ARG A 133 -17.51 -22.66 -9.70
CA ARG A 133 -17.20 -22.93 -11.12
C ARG A 133 -16.81 -24.39 -11.34
N SER A 134 -15.88 -24.92 -10.56
CA SER A 134 -15.48 -26.33 -10.67
C SER A 134 -16.63 -27.30 -10.39
N HIS A 135 -17.47 -26.98 -9.40
CA HIS A 135 -18.69 -27.74 -9.14
C HIS A 135 -19.68 -27.68 -10.31
N GLY A 136 -19.88 -26.50 -10.91
CA GLY A 136 -20.69 -26.32 -12.11
C GLY A 136 -20.19 -27.17 -13.28
N HIS A 137 -18.89 -27.17 -13.55
CA HIS A 137 -18.29 -28.01 -14.60
C HIS A 137 -18.52 -29.50 -14.34
N PHE A 138 -18.39 -29.95 -13.08
CA PHE A 138 -18.65 -31.33 -12.69
C PHE A 138 -20.12 -31.72 -12.92
N LEU A 139 -21.07 -30.84 -12.57
CA LEU A 139 -22.49 -31.08 -12.80
C LEU A 139 -22.82 -31.14 -14.30
N THR A 140 -22.25 -30.25 -15.11
CA THR A 140 -22.42 -30.28 -16.58
C THR A 140 -21.91 -31.60 -17.17
N GLN A 141 -20.70 -32.03 -16.82
CA GLN A 141 -20.17 -33.32 -17.29
C GLN A 141 -21.04 -34.52 -16.88
N ARG A 142 -21.64 -34.45 -15.68
CA ARG A 142 -22.54 -35.49 -15.19
C ARG A 142 -23.87 -35.47 -15.93
N LEU A 143 -24.40 -34.30 -16.29
CA LEU A 143 -25.59 -34.17 -17.12
C LEU A 143 -25.34 -34.76 -18.52
N ASP A 144 -24.25 -34.38 -19.18
CA ASP A 144 -23.88 -34.92 -20.50
C ASP A 144 -23.81 -36.46 -20.49
N ARG A 145 -23.23 -37.03 -19.42
CA ARG A 145 -23.14 -38.48 -19.24
C ARG A 145 -24.51 -39.13 -19.05
N LEU A 146 -25.38 -38.53 -18.25
CA LEU A 146 -26.74 -39.04 -18.01
C LEU A 146 -27.60 -38.94 -19.27
N GLU A 147 -27.46 -37.87 -20.05
CA GLU A 147 -28.12 -37.71 -21.35
C GLU A 147 -27.66 -38.77 -22.36
N ALA A 148 -26.34 -39.02 -22.43
CA ALA A 148 -25.79 -40.10 -23.24
C ALA A 148 -26.32 -41.48 -22.80
N GLN A 149 -26.38 -41.75 -21.49
CA GLN A 149 -26.96 -43.01 -20.98
C GLN A 149 -28.46 -43.14 -21.29
N ASN A 150 -29.22 -42.06 -21.14
CA ASN A 150 -30.65 -42.07 -21.41
C ASN A 150 -30.95 -42.31 -22.89
N SER A 151 -30.19 -41.66 -23.79
CA SER A 151 -30.31 -41.92 -25.23
C SER A 151 -29.95 -43.36 -25.59
N GLN A 152 -28.90 -43.95 -24.99
CA GLN A 152 -28.55 -45.36 -25.18
C GLN A 152 -29.65 -46.31 -24.69
N VAL A 153 -30.21 -46.07 -23.50
CA VAL A 153 -31.31 -46.89 -22.96
C VAL A 153 -32.55 -46.78 -23.84
N THR A 154 -32.86 -45.57 -24.33
CA THR A 154 -34.00 -45.34 -25.23
C THR A 154 -33.81 -46.11 -26.55
N GLN A 155 -32.62 -46.06 -27.15
CA GLN A 155 -32.31 -46.82 -28.37
C GLN A 155 -32.37 -48.34 -28.14
N ALA A 156 -31.82 -48.83 -27.03
CA ALA A 156 -31.87 -50.25 -26.68
C ALA A 156 -33.32 -50.73 -26.46
N LEU A 157 -34.16 -49.91 -25.83
CA LEU A 157 -35.57 -50.20 -25.62
C LEU A 157 -36.33 -50.29 -26.94
N GLU A 158 -36.11 -49.34 -27.86
CA GLU A 158 -36.73 -49.38 -29.19
C GLU A 158 -36.28 -50.60 -29.98
N LEU A 159 -34.99 -50.96 -29.94
CA LEU A 159 -34.49 -52.18 -30.57
C LEU A 159 -35.11 -53.44 -29.95
N ALA A 160 -35.25 -53.51 -28.62
CA ALA A 160 -35.88 -54.64 -27.96
C ALA A 160 -37.37 -54.76 -28.32
N ARG A 161 -38.07 -53.63 -28.48
CA ARG A 161 -39.46 -53.58 -28.93
C ARG A 161 -39.63 -54.11 -30.34
N THR A 162 -38.79 -53.68 -31.29
CA THR A 162 -38.85 -54.16 -32.67
C THR A 162 -38.54 -55.65 -32.74
N GLN A 163 -37.51 -56.11 -32.04
CA GLN A 163 -37.21 -57.54 -31.93
C GLN A 163 -38.37 -58.36 -31.35
N ALA A 164 -39.01 -57.88 -30.27
CA ALA A 164 -40.16 -58.54 -29.68
C ALA A 164 -41.35 -58.64 -30.67
N GLN A 165 -41.61 -57.57 -31.43
CA GLN A 165 -42.64 -57.57 -32.48
C GLN A 165 -42.32 -58.58 -33.60
N GLU A 166 -41.06 -58.65 -34.05
CA GLU A 166 -40.64 -59.64 -35.04
C GLU A 166 -40.80 -61.08 -34.53
N GLN A 167 -40.43 -61.34 -33.27
CA GLN A 167 -40.58 -62.67 -32.66
C GLN A 167 -42.06 -63.07 -32.55
N LEU A 168 -42.94 -62.14 -32.17
CA LEU A 168 -44.39 -62.36 -32.15
C LEU A 168 -44.94 -62.67 -33.55
N ALA A 169 -44.52 -61.92 -34.58
CA ALA A 169 -44.93 -62.17 -35.95
C ALA A 169 -44.45 -63.54 -36.49
N ARG A 170 -43.21 -63.94 -36.15
CA ARG A 170 -42.67 -65.26 -36.48
C ARG A 170 -43.43 -66.37 -35.77
N ALA A 171 -43.72 -66.20 -34.47
CA ALA A 171 -44.51 -67.15 -33.70
C ALA A 171 -45.91 -67.36 -34.32
N ALA A 172 -46.62 -66.27 -34.64
CA ALA A 172 -47.92 -66.34 -35.30
C ALA A 172 -47.87 -67.03 -36.68
N THR A 173 -46.80 -66.79 -37.45
CA THR A 173 -46.60 -67.44 -38.76
C THR A 173 -46.37 -68.95 -38.60
N LEU A 174 -45.53 -69.36 -37.64
CA LEU A 174 -45.28 -70.78 -37.34
C LEU A 174 -46.53 -71.49 -36.82
N GLU A 175 -47.29 -70.84 -35.93
CA GLU A 175 -48.58 -71.35 -35.46
C GLU A 175 -49.54 -71.60 -36.62
N GLY A 176 -49.68 -70.64 -37.54
CA GLY A 176 -50.49 -70.80 -38.75
C GLY A 176 -50.00 -71.94 -39.67
N GLN A 177 -48.68 -72.13 -39.80
CA GLN A 177 -48.12 -73.27 -40.54
C GLN A 177 -48.42 -74.61 -39.86
N CYS A 178 -48.30 -74.70 -38.54
CA CYS A 178 -48.65 -75.89 -37.76
C CYS A 178 -50.15 -76.24 -37.89
N GLU A 179 -51.03 -75.25 -37.82
CA GLU A 179 -52.47 -75.42 -38.01
C GLU A 179 -52.80 -75.96 -39.42
N SER A 180 -52.19 -75.36 -40.44
CA SER A 180 -52.34 -75.80 -41.84
C SER A 180 -51.83 -77.23 -42.06
N LEU A 181 -50.64 -77.56 -41.54
CA LEU A 181 -50.08 -78.92 -41.62
C LEU A 181 -50.97 -79.93 -40.89
N ARG A 182 -51.53 -79.57 -39.73
CA ARG A 182 -52.47 -80.40 -38.99
C ARG A 182 -53.74 -80.65 -39.81
N GLN A 183 -54.28 -79.63 -40.47
CA GLN A 183 -55.43 -79.76 -41.36
C GLN A 183 -55.11 -80.68 -42.55
N GLN A 184 -53.95 -80.52 -43.19
CA GLN A 184 -53.50 -81.37 -44.30
C GLN A 184 -53.34 -82.84 -43.88
N LEU A 185 -52.82 -83.11 -42.69
CA LEU A 185 -52.72 -84.46 -42.15
C LEU A 185 -54.10 -85.08 -41.91
N LEU A 186 -55.04 -84.32 -41.34
CA LEU A 186 -56.42 -84.76 -41.15
C LEU A 186 -57.10 -85.10 -42.50
N ASP A 187 -56.95 -84.23 -43.50
CA ASP A 187 -57.50 -84.46 -44.84
C ASP A 187 -56.86 -85.67 -45.53
N ALA A 188 -55.54 -85.84 -45.42
CA ALA A 188 -54.83 -87.00 -45.97
C ALA A 188 -55.25 -88.32 -45.28
N MET A 189 -55.42 -88.30 -43.96
CA MET A 189 -55.96 -89.44 -43.20
C MET A 189 -57.40 -89.77 -43.62
N ALA A 190 -58.25 -88.75 -43.80
CA ALA A 190 -59.62 -88.96 -44.28
C ALA A 190 -59.63 -89.57 -45.69
N ARG A 191 -58.73 -89.16 -46.59
CA ARG A 191 -58.58 -89.76 -47.93
C ARG A 191 -58.13 -91.22 -47.87
N LEU A 192 -57.19 -91.56 -46.98
CA LEU A 192 -56.74 -92.93 -46.75
C LEU A 192 -57.83 -93.83 -46.14
N GLN A 193 -58.68 -93.28 -45.26
CA GLN A 193 -59.83 -94.00 -44.72
C GLN A 193 -60.96 -94.19 -45.74
N GLY A 194 -61.19 -93.19 -46.61
CA GLY A 194 -62.14 -93.30 -47.73
C GLY A 194 -61.72 -94.27 -48.85
N THR A 195 -60.47 -94.76 -48.84
CA THR A 195 -59.97 -95.77 -49.79
C THR A 195 -59.98 -97.20 -49.25
N GLN A 196 -60.53 -97.46 -48.04
CA GLN A 196 -60.88 -98.83 -47.65
C GLN A 196 -62.10 -99.31 -48.47
N PRO A 197 -61.99 -100.39 -49.28
CA PRO A 197 -63.14 -100.92 -49.99
C PRO A 197 -64.11 -101.55 -48.97
N ALA A 198 -65.38 -101.16 -49.05
CA ALA A 198 -66.47 -101.76 -48.30
C ALA A 198 -66.47 -103.30 -48.45
N PRO A 199 -66.64 -104.08 -47.37
CA PRO A 199 -66.75 -105.52 -47.48
C PRO A 199 -68.07 -105.87 -48.21
N LYS A 200 -67.94 -106.58 -49.33
CA LYS A 200 -69.07 -107.15 -50.08
C LYS A 200 -69.87 -108.10 -49.18
N GLN A 201 -71.03 -107.67 -48.67
CA GLN A 201 -72.03 -108.59 -48.13
C GLN A 201 -72.67 -109.37 -49.29
N ARG A 202 -72.34 -110.65 -49.38
CA ARG A 202 -72.97 -111.63 -50.28
C ARG A 202 -74.39 -111.95 -49.81
N ARG A 203 -75.33 -111.84 -50.75
CA ARG A 203 -76.64 -112.52 -50.76
C ARG A 203 -76.50 -114.03 -50.48
N ASN A 204 -77.42 -114.57 -49.69
CA ASN A 204 -78.01 -115.92 -49.72
C ASN A 204 -79.35 -115.78 -48.96
N ALA A 205 -80.57 -116.01 -49.47
CA ALA A 205 -81.20 -117.11 -50.23
C ALA A 205 -81.32 -118.43 -49.45
N ALA A 206 -82.56 -118.95 -49.40
CA ALA A 206 -83.10 -120.16 -48.73
C ALA A 206 -83.39 -119.99 -47.22
N THR A 207 -84.57 -120.27 -46.67
CA THR A 207 -85.78 -120.99 -47.12
C THR A 207 -86.96 -120.48 -46.29
#